data_AF-A0A653CCJ2-F1
#
_entry.id   AF-A0A653CCJ2-F1
#
_cell.length_a   1.000
_cell.length_b   1.000
_cell.length_c   1.000
_cell.angle_alpha   90.00
_cell.angle_beta   90.00
_cell.angle_gamma   90.00
#
_symmetry.space_group_name_H-M   'P 1'
#
loop_
_entity.id
_entity.type
_entity.pdbx_description
1 polymer ?
#
loop_
_entity_poly.entity_id
_entity_poly.type
_entity_poly.pdbx_seq_one_letter_code
_entity_poly.pdbx_strand_id
1 'polypeptide(L)'
;MITKIVLMVNKRKEMQEIFKHINNVFWKIEDVADENDRRAYKKILLRVRYALHVCYALFVVWLCCICRTKTLPLKCYRPTWIPLYSIIALQDLTFILLSWTILGIDGIITSFFLMTAIQLKMLNREIEAMFDTNDEDVIAQKVITLIEHHDFMLRFTRLINDTISSSMVIFVGNIVINICVYLYHFTTM
;
A
#
# COMPACT_ATOMS: atom_id res chain seq x y z
N MET A 1 -9.74 8.75 8.53
CA MET A 1 -10.34 8.03 7.37
C MET A 1 -10.38 8.89 6.12
N ILE A 2 -11.08 10.03 6.14
CA ILE A 2 -11.33 10.88 4.96
C ILE A 2 -10.03 11.41 4.31
N THR A 3 -9.00 11.68 5.12
CA THR A 3 -7.73 12.25 4.65
C THR A 3 -7.07 11.43 3.54
N LYS A 4 -7.05 10.10 3.64
CA LYS A 4 -6.44 9.23 2.61
C LYS A 4 -7.19 9.30 1.28
N ILE A 5 -8.52 9.39 1.34
CA ILE A 5 -9.38 9.49 0.15
C ILE A 5 -9.14 10.83 -0.55
N VAL A 6 -9.16 11.93 0.22
CA VAL A 6 -8.89 13.27 -0.31
C VAL A 6 -7.50 13.35 -0.95
N LEU A 7 -6.51 12.72 -0.33
CA LEU A 7 -5.16 12.69 -0.86
C LEU A 7 -5.05 11.87 -2.15
N MET A 8 -5.67 10.70 -2.23
CA MET A 8 -5.74 9.92 -3.47
C MET A 8 -6.38 10.70 -4.62
N VAL A 9 -7.43 11.48 -4.33
CA VAL A 9 -8.10 12.31 -5.33
C VAL A 9 -7.20 13.48 -5.76
N ASN A 10 -6.57 14.17 -4.80
CA ASN A 10 -5.70 15.31 -5.06
C ASN A 10 -4.42 14.91 -5.81
N LYS A 11 -3.87 13.74 -5.49
CA LYS A 11 -2.63 13.18 -6.07
C LYS A 11 -2.88 12.19 -7.20
N ARG A 12 -4.07 12.24 -7.81
CA ARG A 12 -4.48 11.27 -8.84
C ARG A 12 -3.52 11.21 -10.01
N LYS A 13 -3.00 12.36 -10.48
CA LYS A 13 -2.11 12.42 -11.65
C LYS A 13 -0.79 11.72 -11.37
N GLU A 14 -0.19 12.02 -10.22
CA GLU A 14 1.05 11.41 -9.77
C GLU A 14 0.87 9.89 -9.53
N MET A 15 -0.27 9.48 -8.96
CA MET A 15 -0.61 8.06 -8.83
C MET A 15 -0.71 7.35 -10.20
N GLN A 16 -1.33 7.99 -11.20
CA GLN A 16 -1.40 7.45 -12.56
C GLN A 16 -0.01 7.34 -13.20
N GLU A 17 0.86 8.31 -12.96
CA GLU A 17 2.25 8.29 -13.42
C GLU A 17 3.04 7.14 -12.79
N ILE A 18 2.89 6.93 -11.48
CA ILE A 18 3.47 5.78 -10.77
C ILE A 18 3.02 4.46 -11.41
N PHE A 19 1.71 4.28 -11.66
CA PHE A 19 1.20 3.08 -12.32
C PHE A 19 1.77 2.88 -13.73
N LYS A 20 1.93 3.97 -14.49
CA LYS A 20 2.51 3.93 -15.83
C LYS A 20 3.97 3.47 -15.81
N HIS A 21 4.77 4.00 -14.87
CA HIS A 21 6.17 3.59 -14.70
C HIS A 21 6.29 2.13 -14.28
N ILE A 22 5.45 1.67 -13.34
CA ILE A 22 5.41 0.27 -12.91
C ILE A 22 5.10 -0.65 -14.10
N ASN A 23 4.19 -0.28 -14.99
CA ASN A 23 3.80 -1.16 -16.08
C ASN A 23 4.81 -1.19 -17.25
N ASN A 24 5.49 -0.08 -17.51
CA ASN A 24 6.26 0.09 -18.74
C ASN A 24 7.77 0.04 -18.56
N VAL A 25 8.29 0.36 -17.37
CA VAL A 25 9.74 0.53 -17.14
C VAL A 25 10.30 -0.52 -16.18
N PHE A 26 9.47 -1.08 -15.29
CA PHE A 26 9.94 -2.05 -14.31
C PHE A 26 10.43 -3.32 -14.99
N TRP A 27 11.57 -3.83 -14.51
CA TRP A 27 12.06 -5.13 -14.95
C TRP A 27 11.10 -6.23 -14.52
N LYS A 28 10.90 -7.21 -15.41
CA LYS A 28 10.03 -8.34 -15.14
C LYS A 28 10.80 -9.39 -14.35
N ILE A 29 10.12 -9.98 -13.38
CA ILE A 29 10.70 -11.05 -12.55
C ILE A 29 10.96 -12.30 -13.41
N GLU A 30 10.23 -12.45 -14.51
CA GLU A 30 10.38 -13.54 -15.48
C GLU A 30 11.73 -13.52 -16.20
N ASP A 31 12.29 -12.32 -16.40
CA ASP A 31 13.51 -12.09 -17.19
C ASP A 31 14.79 -12.30 -16.36
N VAL A 32 14.67 -12.57 -15.05
CA VAL A 32 15.80 -12.87 -14.16
C VAL A 32 16.42 -14.23 -14.52
N ALA A 33 17.73 -14.24 -14.78
CA ALA A 33 18.47 -15.43 -15.21
C ALA A 33 18.55 -16.52 -14.13
N ASP A 34 18.71 -16.15 -12.86
CA ASP A 34 18.80 -17.09 -11.74
C ASP A 34 17.40 -17.57 -11.29
N GLU A 35 17.16 -18.88 -11.40
CA GLU A 35 15.92 -19.51 -10.99
C GLU A 35 15.65 -19.37 -9.48
N ASN A 36 16.69 -19.40 -8.64
CA ASN A 36 16.54 -19.32 -7.20
C ASN A 36 16.05 -17.93 -6.79
N ASP A 37 16.64 -16.89 -7.36
CA ASP A 37 16.23 -15.50 -7.13
C ASP A 37 14.82 -15.24 -7.65
N ARG A 38 14.53 -15.72 -8.86
CA ARG A 38 13.19 -15.65 -9.45
C ARG A 38 12.14 -16.27 -8.55
N ARG A 39 12.41 -17.46 -8.00
CA ARG A 39 11.52 -18.15 -7.05
C ARG A 39 11.40 -17.38 -5.74
N ALA A 40 12.49 -16.81 -5.24
CA ALA A 40 12.49 -16.01 -4.02
C ALA A 40 11.61 -14.75 -4.16
N TYR A 41 11.75 -13.99 -5.26
CA TYR A 41 10.92 -12.82 -5.53
C TYR A 41 9.44 -13.16 -5.67
N LYS A 42 9.10 -14.23 -6.41
CA LYS A 42 7.72 -14.72 -6.52
C LYS A 42 7.15 -15.14 -5.16
N LYS A 43 7.94 -15.80 -4.32
CA LYS A 43 7.54 -16.21 -2.97
C LYS A 43 7.25 -15.02 -2.07
N ILE A 44 8.07 -13.96 -2.13
CA ILE A 44 7.82 -12.72 -1.38
C ILE A 44 6.51 -12.08 -1.84
N LEU A 45 6.31 -11.94 -3.16
CA LEU A 45 5.09 -11.37 -3.73
C LEU A 45 3.83 -12.15 -3.32
N LEU A 46 3.89 -13.48 -3.41
CA LEU A 46 2.80 -14.37 -2.98
C LEU A 46 2.52 -14.25 -1.49
N ARG A 47 3.55 -14.17 -0.65
CA ARG A 47 3.40 -14.02 0.81
C ARG A 47 2.68 -12.73 1.16
N VAL A 48 3.09 -11.59 0.57
CA VAL A 48 2.43 -10.30 0.83
C VAL A 48 1.01 -10.31 0.28
N ARG A 49 0.78 -10.85 -0.92
CA ARG A 49 -0.57 -11.01 -1.48
C ARG A 49 -1.45 -11.85 -0.56
N TYR A 50 -0.96 -12.99 -0.06
CA TYR A 50 -1.70 -13.84 0.86
C TYR A 50 -1.98 -13.12 2.19
N ALA A 51 -1.00 -12.42 2.75
CA ALA A 51 -1.18 -11.63 3.97
C ALA A 51 -2.27 -10.55 3.79
N LEU A 52 -2.28 -9.85 2.65
CA LEU A 52 -3.34 -8.90 2.31
C LEU A 52 -4.71 -9.59 2.23
N HIS A 53 -4.82 -10.74 1.53
CA HIS A 53 -6.06 -11.51 1.45
C HIS A 53 -6.57 -11.98 2.82
N VAL A 54 -5.67 -12.44 3.70
CA VAL A 54 -6.02 -12.81 5.07
C VAL A 54 -6.51 -11.58 5.85
N CYS A 55 -5.86 -10.42 5.72
CA CYS A 55 -6.34 -9.19 6.36
C CYS A 55 -7.74 -8.80 5.88
N TYR A 56 -8.01 -8.89 4.56
CA TYR A 56 -9.36 -8.65 4.02
C TYR A 56 -10.39 -9.64 4.57
N ALA A 57 -10.05 -10.94 4.64
CA ALA A 57 -10.95 -11.96 5.18
C ALA A 57 -11.26 -11.71 6.66
N LEU A 58 -10.25 -11.41 7.47
CA LEU A 58 -10.44 -11.06 8.88
C LEU A 58 -11.30 -9.81 9.06
N PHE A 59 -11.10 -8.80 8.20
CA PHE A 59 -11.92 -7.59 8.20
C PHE A 59 -13.40 -7.88 7.88
N VAL A 60 -13.68 -8.75 6.91
CA VAL A 60 -15.05 -9.17 6.58
C VAL A 60 -15.69 -9.94 7.74
N VAL A 61 -14.94 -10.86 8.37
CA VAL A 61 -15.43 -11.59 9.55
C VAL A 61 -15.77 -10.63 10.69
N TRP A 62 -14.88 -9.67 10.95
CA TRP A 62 -15.08 -8.64 11.97
C TRP A 62 -16.31 -7.76 11.68
N LEU A 63 -16.50 -7.33 10.42
CA LEU A 63 -17.71 -6.62 10.00
C LEU A 63 -18.99 -7.43 10.26
N CYS A 64 -19.00 -8.72 9.91
CA CYS A 64 -20.14 -9.61 10.15
C CYS A 64 -20.49 -9.73 11.65
N CYS A 65 -19.49 -9.63 12.54
CA CYS A 65 -19.73 -9.62 13.99
C CYS A 65 -20.36 -8.29 14.47
N ILE A 66 -19.96 -7.15 13.91
CA ILE A 66 -20.39 -5.82 14.36
C ILE A 66 -21.77 -5.44 13.80
N CYS A 67 -22.07 -5.79 12.55
CA CYS A 67 -23.37 -5.48 11.93
C CYS A 67 -24.56 -6.20 12.58
N ARG A 68 -24.34 -7.03 13.60
CA ARG A 68 -25.39 -7.68 14.41
C ARG A 68 -25.89 -6.84 15.59
N THR A 69 -25.32 -5.64 15.80
CA THR A 69 -25.67 -4.80 16.95
C THR A 69 -27.01 -4.08 16.74
N LYS A 70 -27.86 -4.06 17.79
CA LYS A 70 -29.19 -3.41 17.78
C LYS A 70 -29.14 -1.91 18.17
N THR A 71 -27.93 -1.38 18.36
CA THR A 71 -27.67 -0.02 18.81
C THR A 71 -26.96 0.76 17.72
N LEU A 72 -27.13 2.08 17.67
CA LEU A 72 -26.41 2.94 16.75
C LEU A 72 -24.88 2.73 16.91
N PRO A 73 -24.17 2.30 15.85
CA PRO A 73 -22.72 2.09 15.88
C PRO A 73 -21.94 3.35 16.24
N LEU A 74 -22.44 4.51 15.78
CA LEU A 74 -21.90 5.83 16.04
C LEU A 74 -22.90 6.65 16.86
N LYS A 75 -22.46 7.28 17.94
CA LYS A 75 -23.27 8.20 18.77
C LYS A 75 -23.52 9.51 18.02
N CYS A 76 -24.32 9.44 16.95
CA CYS A 76 -24.72 10.57 16.12
C CYS A 76 -26.16 10.99 16.43
N TYR A 77 -26.47 12.27 16.19
CA TYR A 77 -27.84 12.76 16.28
C TYR A 77 -28.75 12.02 15.30
N ARG A 78 -29.90 11.55 15.80
CA ARG A 78 -30.96 10.93 14.99
C ARG A 78 -32.10 11.95 14.82
N PRO A 79 -32.41 12.38 13.58
CA PRO A 79 -33.63 13.12 13.33
C PRO A 79 -34.86 12.26 13.65
N THR A 80 -35.88 12.87 14.24
CA THR A 80 -37.11 12.17 14.68
C THR A 80 -37.91 11.55 13.53
N TRP A 81 -37.78 12.10 12.33
CA TRP A 81 -38.53 11.68 11.14
C TRP A 81 -37.94 10.45 10.41
N ILE A 82 -36.72 10.01 10.74
CA ILE A 82 -36.09 8.86 10.07
C ILE A 82 -36.25 7.58 10.91
N PRO A 83 -36.73 6.47 10.33
CA PRO A 83 -36.76 5.17 11.01
C PRO A 83 -35.37 4.73 11.48
N LEU A 84 -35.30 4.14 12.68
CA LEU A 84 -34.03 3.75 13.31
C LEU A 84 -33.20 2.80 12.44
N TYR A 85 -33.85 1.77 11.88
CA TYR A 85 -33.18 0.79 11.03
C TYR A 85 -32.59 1.37 9.75
N SER A 86 -33.23 2.41 9.18
CA SER A 86 -32.70 3.10 7.99
C SER A 86 -31.41 3.86 8.31
N ILE A 87 -31.32 4.49 9.48
CA ILE A 87 -30.08 5.15 9.91
C ILE A 87 -28.98 4.14 10.19
N ILE A 88 -29.30 3.03 10.87
CA ILE A 88 -28.31 1.97 11.14
C ILE A 88 -27.75 1.42 9.83
N ALA A 89 -28.62 1.08 8.87
CA ALA A 89 -28.19 0.59 7.56
C ALA A 89 -27.32 1.61 6.80
N LEU A 90 -27.66 2.90 6.85
CA LEU A 90 -26.85 3.96 6.24
C LEU A 90 -25.47 4.10 6.91
N GLN A 91 -25.42 4.04 8.24
CA GLN A 91 -24.17 4.11 9.00
C GLN A 91 -23.27 2.91 8.69
N ASP A 92 -23.83 1.70 8.71
CA ASP A 92 -23.10 0.47 8.41
C ASP A 92 -22.57 0.47 6.98
N LEU A 93 -23.41 0.86 6.01
CA LEU A 93 -22.98 0.99 4.61
C LEU A 93 -21.84 2.00 4.46
N THR A 94 -21.97 3.18 5.07
CA THR A 94 -20.95 4.23 5.02
C THR A 94 -19.65 3.75 5.65
N PHE A 95 -19.75 3.08 6.80
CA PHE A 95 -18.60 2.53 7.51
C PHE A 95 -17.87 1.45 6.69
N ILE A 96 -18.62 0.53 6.07
CA ILE A 96 -18.07 -0.50 5.19
C ILE A 96 -17.35 0.14 4.00
N LEU A 97 -17.99 1.07 3.30
CA LEU A 97 -17.42 1.73 2.12
C LEU A 97 -16.12 2.48 2.44
N LEU A 98 -16.11 3.25 3.53
CA LEU A 98 -14.93 4.01 3.94
C LEU A 98 -13.78 3.08 4.37
N SER A 99 -14.09 2.04 5.14
CA SER A 99 -13.08 1.08 5.61
C SER A 99 -12.48 0.28 4.45
N TRP A 100 -13.31 -0.19 3.52
CA TRP A 100 -12.84 -0.90 2.32
C TRP A 100 -11.93 -0.03 1.47
N THR A 101 -12.30 1.24 1.29
CA THR A 101 -11.49 2.20 0.54
C THR A 101 -10.11 2.38 1.17
N ILE A 102 -10.03 2.46 2.50
CA ILE A 102 -8.75 2.62 3.20
C ILE A 102 -7.88 1.38 3.06
N LEU A 103 -8.45 0.19 3.25
CA LEU A 103 -7.71 -1.07 3.06
C LEU A 103 -7.19 -1.19 1.63
N GLY A 104 -7.99 -0.79 0.63
CA GLY A 104 -7.58 -0.72 -0.76
C GLY A 104 -6.39 0.22 -0.99
N ILE A 105 -6.44 1.42 -0.42
CA ILE A 105 -5.34 2.40 -0.50
C ILE A 105 -4.07 1.85 0.15
N ASP A 106 -4.18 1.29 1.34
CA ASP A 106 -3.03 0.73 2.06
C ASP A 106 -2.43 -0.47 1.33
N GLY A 107 -3.27 -1.29 0.69
CA GLY A 107 -2.82 -2.36 -0.20
C GLY A 107 -2.05 -1.83 -1.41
N ILE A 108 -2.51 -0.75 -2.05
CA ILE A 108 -1.82 -0.12 -3.18
C ILE A 108 -0.45 0.41 -2.74
N ILE A 109 -0.40 1.17 -1.64
CA ILE A 109 0.84 1.77 -1.12
C ILE A 109 1.85 0.67 -0.74
N THR A 110 1.38 -0.37 -0.04
CA THR A 110 2.21 -1.55 0.28
C THR A 110 2.74 -2.22 -1.00
N SER A 111 1.92 -2.31 -2.05
CA SER A 111 2.35 -2.87 -3.33
C SER A 111 3.43 -2.03 -3.99
N PHE A 112 3.34 -0.70 -3.94
CA PHE A 112 4.37 0.18 -4.48
C PHE A 112 5.71 -0.01 -3.77
N PHE A 113 5.72 -0.03 -2.44
CA PHE A 113 6.95 -0.28 -1.67
C PHE A 113 7.51 -1.67 -1.95
N LEU A 114 6.65 -2.68 -2.05
CA LEU A 114 7.06 -4.04 -2.34
C LEU A 114 7.71 -4.15 -3.73
N MET A 115 7.07 -3.59 -4.76
CA MET A 115 7.62 -3.63 -6.12
C MET A 115 8.94 -2.85 -6.19
N THR A 116 9.02 -1.68 -5.56
CA THR A 116 10.26 -0.89 -5.46
C THR A 116 11.38 -1.70 -4.79
N ALA A 117 11.08 -2.38 -3.68
CA ALA A 117 12.04 -3.23 -2.97
C ALA A 117 12.51 -4.41 -3.83
N ILE A 118 11.62 -5.03 -4.61
CA ILE A 118 11.98 -6.11 -5.55
C ILE A 118 12.89 -5.56 -6.66
N GLN A 119 12.56 -4.42 -7.25
CA GLN A 119 13.42 -3.78 -8.27
C GLN A 119 14.82 -3.47 -7.74
N LEU A 120 14.95 -2.94 -6.52
CA LEU A 120 16.25 -2.69 -5.90
C LEU A 120 17.03 -3.98 -5.62
N LYS A 121 16.35 -5.07 -5.22
CA LYS A 121 17.00 -6.38 -5.04
C LYS A 121 17.51 -6.95 -6.35
N MET A 122 16.73 -6.86 -7.41
CA MET A 122 17.15 -7.29 -8.75
C MET A 122 18.34 -6.46 -9.23
N LEU A 123 18.31 -5.14 -9.03
CA LEU A 123 19.43 -4.25 -9.35
C LEU A 123 20.70 -4.64 -8.59
N ASN A 124 20.61 -4.90 -7.28
CA ASN A 124 21.77 -5.33 -6.49
C ASN A 124 22.34 -6.67 -6.98
N ARG A 125 21.48 -7.60 -7.39
CA ARG A 125 21.90 -8.91 -7.91
C ARG A 125 22.62 -8.78 -9.25
N GLU A 126 22.11 -7.94 -10.15
CA GLU A 126 22.78 -7.67 -11.42
C GLU A 126 24.14 -6.98 -11.22
N ILE A 127 24.26 -6.09 -10.23
CA ILE A 127 25.55 -5.50 -9.85
C ILE A 127 26.53 -6.57 -9.36
N GLU A 128 26.08 -7.50 -8.51
CA GLU A 128 26.93 -8.60 -8.03
C GLU A 128 27.40 -9.50 -9.18
N ALA A 129 26.48 -9.88 -10.08
CA ALA A 129 26.76 -10.70 -11.25
C ALA A 129 27.72 -10.05 -12.26
N MET A 130 27.90 -8.72 -12.23
CA MET A 130 28.94 -8.07 -13.06
C MET A 130 30.35 -8.44 -12.63
N PHE A 131 30.59 -8.71 -11.34
CA PHE A 131 31.92 -9.07 -10.84
C PHE A 131 32.30 -10.53 -11.16
N ASP A 132 31.34 -11.36 -11.58
CA ASP A 132 31.56 -12.75 -11.95
C ASP A 132 32.02 -12.92 -13.42
N THR A 133 32.03 -11.84 -14.21
CA THR A 133 32.40 -11.85 -15.64
C THR A 133 33.69 -11.04 -15.85
N ASN A 134 34.61 -11.52 -16.69
CA ASN A 134 35.88 -10.83 -17.03
C ASN A 134 35.88 -10.16 -18.42
N ASP A 135 34.73 -10.10 -19.09
CA ASP A 135 34.58 -9.54 -20.43
C ASP A 135 34.29 -8.02 -20.35
N GLU A 136 35.27 -7.20 -20.68
CA GLU A 136 35.22 -5.73 -20.53
C GLU A 136 34.10 -5.09 -21.36
N ASP A 137 33.81 -5.59 -22.57
CA ASP A 137 32.77 -5.03 -23.45
C ASP A 137 31.38 -5.32 -22.90
N VAL A 138 31.17 -6.53 -22.37
CA VAL A 138 29.92 -6.94 -21.71
C VAL A 138 29.72 -6.16 -20.41
N ILE A 139 30.79 -5.93 -19.64
CA ILE A 139 30.74 -5.12 -18.42
C ILE A 139 30.36 -3.69 -18.76
N ALA A 140 30.99 -3.06 -19.75
CA ALA A 140 30.71 -1.68 -20.14
C ALA A 140 29.23 -1.47 -20.52
N GLN A 141 28.65 -2.39 -21.30
CA GLN A 141 27.24 -2.31 -21.70
C GLN A 141 26.27 -2.55 -20.53
N LYS A 142 26.59 -3.50 -19.64
CA LYS A 142 25.79 -3.76 -18.43
C LYS A 142 25.82 -2.59 -17.46
N VAL A 143 26.97 -1.97 -17.26
CA VAL A 143 27.13 -0.80 -16.38
C VAL A 143 26.22 0.35 -16.80
N ILE A 144 26.15 0.66 -18.10
CA ILE A 144 25.25 1.72 -18.62
C ILE A 144 23.80 1.41 -18.26
N THR A 145 23.34 0.19 -18.54
CA THR A 145 21.97 -0.25 -18.25
C THR A 145 21.65 -0.16 -16.74
N LEU A 146 22.60 -0.53 -15.89
CA LEU A 146 22.44 -0.49 -14.44
C LEU A 146 22.38 0.94 -13.91
N ILE A 147 23.22 1.84 -14.42
CA ILE A 147 23.21 3.25 -14.04
C ILE A 147 21.87 3.88 -14.45
N GLU A 148 21.40 3.61 -15.67
CA GLU A 148 20.11 4.11 -16.16
C GLU A 148 18.94 3.62 -15.28
N HIS A 149 18.94 2.33 -14.93
CA HIS A 149 17.89 1.78 -14.06
C HIS A 149 17.98 2.30 -12.62
N HIS A 150 19.20 2.45 -12.09
CA HIS A 150 19.41 3.04 -10.76
C HIS A 150 18.90 4.48 -10.69
N ASP A 151 19.23 5.29 -11.69
CA ASP A 151 18.78 6.67 -11.81
C ASP A 151 17.25 6.76 -11.99
N PHE A 152 16.65 5.84 -12.76
CA PHE A 152 15.19 5.67 -12.80
C PHE A 152 14.62 5.35 -11.42
N MET A 153 15.19 4.39 -10.68
CA MET A 153 14.72 4.00 -9.36
C MET A 153 14.82 5.14 -8.34
N LEU A 154 15.85 5.98 -8.43
CA LEU A 154 15.99 7.20 -7.63
C LEU A 154 14.86 8.20 -7.92
N ARG A 155 14.59 8.47 -9.20
CA ARG A 155 13.47 9.34 -9.61
C ARG A 155 12.13 8.79 -9.16
N PHE A 156 11.91 7.49 -9.36
CA PHE A 156 10.67 6.82 -9.00
C PHE A 156 10.44 6.84 -7.47
N THR A 157 11.48 6.62 -6.67
CA THR A 157 11.39 6.70 -5.21
C THR A 157 11.07 8.11 -4.74
N ARG A 158 11.65 9.14 -5.37
CA ARG A 158 11.29 10.55 -5.11
C ARG A 158 9.82 10.82 -5.44
N LEU A 159 9.34 10.36 -6.60
CA LEU A 159 7.93 10.50 -6.99
C LEU A 159 6.99 9.85 -5.97
N ILE A 160 7.27 8.63 -5.52
CA ILE A 160 6.51 7.96 -4.45
C ILE A 160 6.53 8.81 -3.17
N ASN A 161 7.71 9.27 -2.75
CA ASN A 161 7.86 10.03 -1.53
C ASN A 161 7.07 11.35 -1.58
N ASP A 162 7.19 12.12 -2.66
CA ASP A 162 6.51 13.41 -2.81
C ASP A 162 4.99 13.24 -2.93
N THR A 163 4.54 12.08 -3.44
CA THR A 163 3.12 11.75 -3.56
C THR A 163 2.51 11.31 -2.23
N ILE A 164 3.24 10.50 -1.44
CA ILE A 164 2.67 9.75 -0.31
C ILE A 164 3.11 10.27 1.06
N SER A 165 4.27 10.93 1.18
CA SER A 165 4.88 11.33 2.47
C SER A 165 3.95 12.17 3.35
N SER A 166 3.37 13.24 2.80
CA SER A 166 2.42 14.10 3.52
C SER A 166 1.21 13.30 4.03
N SER A 167 0.71 12.36 3.22
CA SER A 167 -0.38 11.46 3.61
C SER A 167 -0.02 10.58 4.80
N MET A 168 1.18 10.01 4.77
CA MET A 168 1.67 9.15 5.86
C MET A 168 1.83 9.92 7.15
N VAL A 169 2.37 11.15 7.11
CA VAL A 169 2.50 11.99 8.32
C VAL A 169 1.14 12.28 8.94
N ILE A 170 0.16 12.69 8.14
CA ILE A 170 -1.19 12.96 8.64
C ILE A 170 -1.83 11.68 9.18
N PHE A 171 -1.63 10.54 8.52
CA PHE A 171 -2.17 9.27 8.96
C PHE A 171 -1.57 8.81 10.29
N VAL A 172 -0.25 8.87 10.44
CA VAL A 172 0.45 8.55 11.70
C VAL A 172 -0.02 9.49 12.82
N GLY A 173 -0.12 10.79 12.55
CA GLY A 173 -0.65 11.75 13.51
C GLY A 173 -2.07 11.40 13.98
N ASN A 174 -2.97 11.00 13.06
CA ASN A 174 -4.30 10.53 13.42
C ASN A 174 -4.26 9.27 14.29
N ILE A 175 -3.39 8.30 13.99
CA ILE A 175 -3.25 7.09 14.81
C ILE A 175 -2.82 7.45 16.23
N VAL A 176 -1.79 8.29 16.37
CA VAL A 176 -1.27 8.71 17.67
C VAL A 176 -2.37 9.38 18.50
N ILE A 177 -3.10 10.34 17.93
CA ILE A 177 -4.20 11.01 18.63
C ILE A 177 -5.27 10.01 19.06
N ASN A 178 -5.65 9.07 18.18
CA ASN A 178 -6.64 8.04 18.53
C ASN A 178 -6.15 7.16 19.69
N ILE A 179 -4.90 6.70 19.65
CA ILE A 179 -4.31 5.90 20.73
C ILE A 179 -4.30 6.68 22.05
N CYS A 180 -3.93 7.95 22.03
CA CYS A 180 -3.96 8.80 23.23
C CYS A 180 -5.37 8.93 23.82
N VAL A 181 -6.39 9.13 22.97
CA VAL A 181 -7.80 9.20 23.40
C VAL A 181 -8.27 7.86 23.99
N TYR A 182 -7.93 6.74 23.34
CA TYR A 182 -8.25 5.41 23.85
C TYR A 182 -7.57 5.13 25.20
N LEU A 183 -6.31 5.51 25.35
CA LEU A 183 -5.57 5.33 26.60
C LEU A 183 -6.17 6.17 27.73
N TYR A 184 -6.55 7.41 27.46
CA TYR A 184 -7.26 8.25 28.42
C TYR A 184 -8.57 7.59 28.87
N HIS A 185 -9.40 7.16 27.92
CA HIS A 185 -10.65 6.46 28.23
C HIS A 185 -10.42 5.20 29.05
N PHE A 186 -9.42 4.40 28.71
CA PHE A 186 -9.07 3.18 29.45
C PHE A 186 -8.63 3.47 30.89
N THR A 187 -7.98 4.60 31.14
CA THR A 187 -7.50 4.98 32.48
C THR A 187 -8.62 5.56 33.36
N THR A 188 -9.64 6.19 32.74
CA THR A 188 -10.77 6.82 33.45
C THR A 188 -11.98 5.90 33.66
N MET A 189 -12.02 4.74 32.98
CA MET A 189 -12.99 3.67 33.23
C MET A 189 -12.51 2.75 34.34
#